data_AF-A0A1H6FC03-F1
#
_entry.id   AF-A0A1H6FC03-F1
#
_cell.length_a   1.000
_cell.length_b   1.000
_cell.length_c   1.000
_cell.angle_alpha   90.00
_cell.angle_beta   90.00
_cell.angle_gamma   90.00
#
_symmetry.space_group_name_H-M   'P 1'
#
loop_
_entity.id
_entity.type
_entity.pdbx_description
1 polymer ?
#
loop_
_entity_poly.entity_id
_entity_poly.type
_entity_poly.pdbx_seq_one_letter_code
_entity_poly.pdbx_strand_id
1 'polypeptide(L)'
;MDASLERMLQASGQSLPASKPVLEINPEHALIKHIQGESDEGQFNEWANILFEQSQLSEGGQLDDPAAFVARVNNMFLKAA
;
A
#
# COMPACT_ATOMS: atom_id res chain seq x y z
N MET A 1 14.22 4.80 -7.20
CA MET A 1 15.34 3.88 -6.88
C MET A 1 14.70 2.62 -6.33
N ASP A 2 15.22 1.43 -6.61
CA ASP A 2 14.65 0.18 -6.11
C ASP A 2 14.75 0.12 -4.57
N ALA A 3 13.67 -0.24 -3.88
CA ALA A 3 13.60 -0.27 -2.41
C ALA A 3 14.63 -1.21 -1.75
N SER A 4 15.10 -2.24 -2.46
CA SER A 4 16.18 -3.11 -1.99
C SER A 4 17.52 -2.40 -1.95
N LEU A 5 17.84 -1.64 -3.01
CA LEU A 5 19.07 -0.85 -3.09
C LEU A 5 19.09 0.26 -2.03
N GLU A 6 17.95 0.91 -1.80
CA GLU A 6 17.81 1.93 -0.76
C GLU A 6 18.13 1.35 0.63
N ARG A 7 17.62 0.16 0.96
CA ARG A 7 17.96 -0.53 2.22
C ARG A 7 19.45 -0.86 2.35
N MET A 8 20.09 -1.35 1.28
CA MET A 8 21.53 -1.65 1.30
C MET A 8 22.36 -0.40 1.60
N LEU A 9 22.00 0.73 0.99
CA LEU A 9 22.69 2.01 1.16
C LEU A 9 22.45 2.60 2.55
N GLN A 10 21.20 2.56 3.06
CA GLN A 10 20.88 2.96 4.45
C GLN A 10 21.65 2.11 5.47
N ALA A 11 21.74 0.79 5.27
CA ALA A 11 22.49 -0.11 6.15
C ALA A 11 24.01 0.17 6.15
N SER A 12 24.53 0.75 5.06
CA SER A 12 25.92 1.21 4.97
C SER A 12 26.18 2.59 5.58
N GLY A 13 25.16 3.22 6.18
CA GLY A 13 25.26 4.54 6.82
C GLY A 13 25.15 5.72 5.85
N GLN A 14 24.78 5.50 4.59
CA GLN A 14 24.52 6.60 3.67
C GLN A 14 23.11 7.16 3.88
N SER A 15 23.03 8.48 4.12
CA SER A 15 21.75 9.20 4.08
C SER A 15 21.29 9.36 2.64
N LEU A 16 20.22 8.67 2.28
CA LEU A 16 19.59 8.85 0.98
C LEU A 16 18.48 9.89 1.05
N PRO A 17 18.34 10.75 0.02
CA PRO A 17 17.18 11.61 -0.08
C PRO A 17 15.92 10.75 -0.22
N ALA A 18 14.84 11.13 0.47
CA ALA A 18 13.56 10.42 0.40
C ALA A 18 13.09 10.37 -1.06
N SER A 19 13.00 9.15 -1.60
CA SER A 19 12.48 8.93 -2.95
C SER A 19 10.96 8.76 -2.85
N LYS A 20 10.20 9.43 -3.73
CA LYS A 20 8.75 9.24 -3.82
C LYS A 20 8.45 8.21 -4.92
N PRO A 21 8.07 6.97 -4.58
CA PRO A 21 7.74 5.97 -5.58
C PRO A 21 6.48 6.35 -6.35
N VAL A 22 6.32 5.77 -7.54
CA VAL A 22 5.12 5.92 -8.37
C VAL A 22 4.20 4.73 -8.09
N LEU A 23 2.96 5.01 -7.66
CA LEU A 23 1.95 3.98 -7.51
C LEU A 23 1.34 3.65 -8.87
N GLU A 24 1.59 2.45 -9.37
CA GLU A 24 1.02 1.95 -10.62
C GLU A 24 -0.21 1.07 -10.32
N ILE A 25 -1.27 1.22 -11.12
CA ILE A 25 -2.54 0.52 -10.94
C ILE A 25 -2.88 -0.21 -12.23
N ASN A 26 -3.42 -1.44 -12.12
CA ASN A 26 -3.99 -2.18 -13.25
C ASN A 26 -5.51 -1.94 -13.34
N PRO A 27 -6.01 -1.14 -14.30
CA PRO A 27 -7.44 -0.82 -14.41
C PRO A 27 -8.33 -2.04 -14.70
N GLU A 28 -7.75 -3.10 -15.28
CA GLU A 28 -8.50 -4.30 -15.65
C GLU A 28 -8.73 -5.25 -14.47
N HIS A 29 -8.01 -5.06 -13.37
CA HIS A 29 -8.10 -5.93 -12.21
C HIS A 29 -9.47 -5.78 -11.50
N ALA A 30 -10.06 -6.91 -11.11
CA ALA A 30 -11.41 -6.95 -10.51
C ALA A 30 -11.54 -6.06 -9.27
N LEU A 31 -10.49 -6.00 -8.43
CA LEU A 31 -10.45 -5.14 -7.25
C LEU A 31 -10.53 -3.64 -7.61
N ILE A 32 -9.86 -3.21 -8.69
CA ILE A 32 -9.88 -1.79 -9.10
C ILE A 32 -11.26 -1.42 -9.64
N LYS A 33 -11.89 -2.31 -10.41
CA LYS A 33 -13.27 -2.13 -10.88
C LYS A 33 -14.27 -2.07 -9.71
N HIS A 34 -14.06 -2.87 -8.67
CA HIS A 34 -14.87 -2.81 -7.45
C HIS A 34 -14.73 -1.46 -6.75
N ILE A 35 -13.50 -0.99 -6.53
CA ILE A 35 -13.21 0.29 -5.87
C ILE A 35 -13.74 1.47 -6.69
N GLN A 36 -13.64 1.41 -8.02
CA GLN A 36 -14.19 2.44 -8.92
C GLN A 36 -15.71 2.60 -8.77
N GLY A 37 -16.42 1.53 -8.44
CA GLY A 37 -17.87 1.55 -8.20
C GLY A 37 -18.29 1.94 -6.79
N GLU A 38 -17.33 2.12 -5.86
CA GLU A 38 -17.63 2.47 -4.47
C GLU A 38 -18.07 3.93 -4.36
N SER A 39 -19.21 4.15 -3.72
CA SER A 39 -19.83 5.47 -3.55
C SER A 39 -19.59 6.03 -2.14
N ASP A 40 -19.33 5.16 -1.17
CA ASP A 40 -18.96 5.54 0.18
C ASP A 40 -17.49 5.97 0.21
N GLU A 41 -17.25 7.26 0.45
CA GLU A 41 -15.90 7.84 0.49
C GLU A 41 -15.01 7.20 1.57
N GLY A 42 -15.58 6.78 2.70
CA GLY A 42 -14.86 6.08 3.75
C GLY A 42 -14.39 4.70 3.30
N GLN A 43 -15.25 3.94 2.64
CA GLN A 43 -14.92 2.63 2.07
C GLN A 43 -13.91 2.74 0.93
N PHE A 44 -14.07 3.72 0.05
CA PHE A 44 -13.11 4.02 -1.01
C PHE A 44 -11.71 4.30 -0.43
N ASN A 45 -11.65 5.17 0.58
CA ASN A 45 -10.39 5.51 1.26
C ASN A 45 -9.74 4.29 1.92
N GLU A 46 -10.52 3.41 2.55
CA GLU A 46 -9.99 2.19 3.14
C GLU A 46 -9.32 1.30 2.08
N TRP A 47 -10.03 1.06 0.96
CA TRP A 47 -9.50 0.26 -0.13
C TRP A 47 -8.25 0.86 -0.78
N ALA A 48 -8.26 2.18 -1.00
CA ALA A 48 -7.11 2.89 -1.56
C ALA A 48 -5.87 2.76 -0.65
N ASN A 49 -6.06 2.90 0.67
CA ASN A 49 -4.98 2.72 1.64
C ASN A 49 -4.46 1.28 1.64
N ILE A 50 -5.35 0.28 1.67
CA ILE A 50 -4.94 -1.14 1.61
C ILE A 50 -4.11 -1.42 0.36
N LEU A 51 -4.54 -0.95 -0.82
CA LEU A 51 -3.79 -1.12 -2.07
C LEU A 51 -2.40 -0.47 -2.01
N PHE A 52 -2.33 0.76 -1.48
CA PHE A 52 -1.08 1.49 -1.35
C PHE A 52 -0.12 0.76 -0.39
N GLU A 53 -0.60 0.33 0.77
CA GLU A 53 0.19 -0.40 1.77
C GLU A 53 0.64 -1.77 1.24
N GLN A 54 -0.21 -2.49 0.51
CA GLN A 54 0.16 -3.72 -0.17
C GLN A 54 1.26 -3.50 -1.22
N SER A 55 1.22 -2.40 -1.97
CA SER A 55 2.27 -2.08 -2.95
C SER A 55 3.62 -1.84 -2.28
N GLN A 56 3.65 -1.08 -1.16
CA GLN A 56 4.87 -0.84 -0.37
C GLN A 56 5.47 -2.15 0.15
N LEU A 57 4.63 -3.03 0.71
CA LEU A 57 5.08 -4.35 1.18
C LEU A 57 5.62 -5.21 0.04
N SER A 58 4.97 -5.17 -1.13
CA SER A 58 5.36 -5.97 -2.31
C SER A 58 6.70 -5.54 -2.90
N GLU A 59 7.05 -4.25 -2.79
CA GLU A 59 8.38 -3.73 -3.17
C GLU A 59 9.46 -4.05 -2.10
N GLY A 60 9.07 -4.69 -1.00
CA GLY A 60 9.97 -4.99 0.12
C GLY A 60 10.22 -3.78 1.04
N GLY A 61 9.35 -2.79 0.98
CA GLY A 61 9.27 -1.71 1.96
C GLY A 61 8.69 -2.18 3.30
N GLN A 62 8.70 -1.28 4.28
CA GLN A 62 8.02 -1.46 5.56
C GLN A 62 6.92 -0.42 5.69
N LEU A 63 5.86 -0.75 6.42
CA LEU A 63 4.81 0.20 6.75
C LEU A 63 5.18 0.97 8.02
N ASP A 64 4.81 2.23 8.07
CA ASP A 64 4.95 3.06 9.26
C ASP A 64 4.09 2.55 10.43
N ASP A 65 2.87 2.06 10.12
CA ASP A 65 1.95 1.46 11.09
C ASP A 65 1.38 0.11 10.58
N PRO A 66 2.11 -1.00 10.80
CA PRO A 66 1.65 -2.33 10.41
C PRO A 66 0.35 -2.76 11.13
N ALA A 67 0.11 -2.28 12.34
CA ALA A 67 -1.08 -2.65 13.11
C ALA A 67 -2.34 -2.03 12.51
N ALA A 68 -2.26 -0.76 12.08
CA ALA A 68 -3.36 -0.11 11.36
C ALA A 68 -3.69 -0.83 10.06
N PHE A 69 -2.71 -1.23 9.26
CA PHE A 69 -2.93 -2.01 8.03
C PHE A 69 -3.66 -3.33 8.32
N VAL A 70 -3.21 -4.10 9.30
CA VAL A 70 -3.87 -5.36 9.69
C VAL A 70 -5.30 -5.12 10.16
N ALA A 71 -5.54 -4.06 10.93
CA ALA A 71 -6.89 -3.69 11.35
C ALA A 71 -7.81 -3.36 10.16
N ARG A 72 -7.33 -2.59 9.17
CA ARG A 72 -8.08 -2.28 7.94
C ARG A 72 -8.45 -3.55 7.16
N VAL A 73 -7.47 -4.43 6.94
CA VAL A 73 -7.68 -5.69 6.22
C VAL A 73 -8.71 -6.57 6.93
N ASN A 74 -8.60 -6.71 8.26
CA ASN A 74 -9.56 -7.48 9.04
C ASN A 74 -10.98 -6.88 8.99
N ASN A 75 -11.08 -5.55 9.05
CA ASN A 75 -12.36 -4.85 8.92
C ASN A 75 -13.02 -5.13 7.55
N MET A 76 -12.24 -5.15 6.47
CA MET A 76 -12.73 -5.49 5.14
C MET A 76 -13.22 -6.94 5.05
N PHE A 77 -12.49 -7.90 5.64
CA PHE A 77 -12.94 -9.30 5.66
C PHE A 77 -14.23 -9.51 6.44
N LEU A 78 -14.41 -8.81 7.57
CA LEU A 78 -15.62 -8.92 8.38
C LEU A 78 -16.85 -8.28 7.71
N LYS A 79 -16.66 -7.27 6.85
CA LYS A 79 -17.73 -6.63 6.08
C LYS A 79 -18.14 -7.42 4.83
N ALA A 80 -17.24 -8.27 4.31
CA ALA A 80 -17.50 -9.13 3.16
C ALA A 80 -18.19 -10.47 3.54
N ALA A 81 -18.28 -10.77 4.85
CA ALA A 81 -18.95 -11.94 5.41
C ALA A 81 -20.44 -11.66 5.66
#